data_AF-A0A919WHQ3-F1
#
_entry.id   AF-A0A919WHQ3-F1
#
_cell.length_a   1.000
_cell.length_b   1.000
_cell.length_c   1.000
_cell.angle_alpha   90.00
_cell.angle_beta   90.00
_cell.angle_gamma   90.00
#
_symmetry.space_group_name_H-M   'P 1'
#
loop_
_entity.id
_entity.type
_entity.pdbx_description
1 polymer ?
#
loop_
_entity_poly.entity_id
_entity_poly.type
_entity_poly.pdbx_seq_one_letter_code
_entity_poly.pdbx_strand_id
1 'polypeptide(L)'
;MPLSNVNDPVFSTEMMGQGVAILPKRGRVVSPVNGKVVSVFETKHAVTLTFDNGAEILIHVGLDTVSLNGQYFEALICSGEKVKIGEPLLQFDIDKIKRQGFDLISPLIICNTASFKEVVSFTGKEVKNWKRSLSLLKINLHNRERGLCVMKEFPADFLWGGAIAANQSEGAYNADGKGLSIQDVMPKGFSGPITEEPTPDNMKLVGIDFYHRYKEDIKLLAEMGFKAFRISIAWSRIFPNGDETEPNELGLQFYDRVFDECKKNGIEPIVTISHYETPLYLSKMYDGWLNRKLIDFFIRYVETIFTRYKDKVKYWLTFNEINSILYEPFCSGGIYTDKDKLTKQDLYQAIHHELVASAMAVKLGHEIMPNAKIGCMILAVPIYPLSSKPDDVIATMQKQREIVFFADVHARGEYPAYMRRFFKEHNIEIKMEPEDREILTHTVDFISLSYYMSLCETADSAQKSNSKGNILGGIANPFLEANEWGWQIDPQGLRYMLNELYDRYKLPLFIVENGVGARDVLVEDENGQKTVLDDYRIDYLRDHLLQVGEALEDGVEVMGYTAWGCIDLVSASTAELRKRYGFIYVDRHDDGSGTLERYKKKSFYWYKRVIESNGKSLSEGM
;
A
#
# COMPACT_ATOMS: atom_id res chain seq x y z
N MET A 1 -19.35 39.77 10.62
CA MET A 1 -18.55 40.46 11.66
C MET A 1 -17.75 39.41 12.42
N PRO A 2 -16.61 39.75 13.04
CA PRO A 2 -15.87 38.82 13.89
C PRO A 2 -16.76 38.27 15.01
N LEU A 3 -16.55 37.02 15.42
CA LEU A 3 -17.30 36.43 16.54
C LEU A 3 -17.08 37.19 17.85
N SER A 4 -15.89 37.76 18.05
CA SER A 4 -15.56 38.61 19.20
C SER A 4 -16.49 39.82 19.40
N ASN A 5 -17.25 40.22 18.36
CA ASN A 5 -18.18 41.34 18.42
C ASN A 5 -19.64 40.90 18.67
N VAL A 6 -19.88 39.60 18.81
CA VAL A 6 -21.19 39.04 19.13
C VAL A 6 -21.43 39.19 20.63
N ASN A 7 -22.59 39.71 21.02
CA ASN A 7 -22.95 39.89 22.43
C ASN A 7 -23.49 38.58 23.05
N ASP A 8 -22.69 37.51 22.95
CA ASP A 8 -22.98 36.20 23.51
C ASP A 8 -21.65 35.55 23.91
N PRO A 9 -21.43 35.18 25.19
CA PRO A 9 -20.17 34.62 25.66
C PRO A 9 -19.77 33.30 25.00
N VAL A 10 -20.73 32.45 24.63
CA VAL A 10 -20.47 31.13 24.01
C VAL A 10 -19.85 31.31 22.63
N PHE A 11 -20.39 32.26 21.85
CA PHE A 11 -19.91 32.52 20.50
C PHE A 11 -18.72 33.48 20.46
N SER A 12 -18.69 34.51 21.30
CA SER A 12 -17.62 35.52 21.29
C SER A 12 -16.27 35.00 21.79
N THR A 13 -16.27 33.94 22.60
CA THR A 13 -15.06 33.27 23.08
C THR A 13 -14.62 32.10 22.20
N GLU A 14 -15.33 31.85 21.09
CA GLU A 14 -15.07 30.71 20.18
C GLU A 14 -15.12 29.34 20.88
N MET A 15 -15.87 29.22 21.99
CA MET A 15 -15.98 27.99 22.79
C MET A 15 -16.55 26.82 21.98
N MET A 16 -17.42 27.11 21.02
CA MET A 16 -18.02 26.12 20.10
C MET A 16 -17.22 25.95 18.80
N GLY A 17 -16.06 26.62 18.67
CA GLY A 17 -15.23 26.63 17.48
C GLY A 17 -15.07 28.02 16.85
N GLN A 18 -14.23 28.10 15.81
CA GLN A 18 -13.92 29.35 15.10
C GLN A 18 -14.92 29.61 13.99
N GLY A 19 -15.17 30.90 13.69
CA GLY A 19 -16.21 31.24 12.74
C GLY A 19 -16.42 32.72 12.49
N VAL A 20 -17.61 33.05 12.00
CA VAL A 20 -18.02 34.43 11.71
C VAL A 20 -19.49 34.60 12.07
N ALA A 21 -19.89 35.80 12.48
CA ALA A 21 -21.30 36.14 12.64
C ALA A 21 -21.83 36.92 11.45
N ILE A 22 -23.04 36.58 11.01
CA ILE A 22 -23.69 37.17 9.85
C ILE A 22 -24.97 37.86 10.29
N LEU A 23 -25.24 39.06 9.76
CA LEU A 23 -26.55 39.69 9.90
C LEU A 23 -27.39 39.37 8.67
N PRO A 24 -28.40 38.50 8.76
CA PRO A 24 -29.20 38.09 7.61
C PRO A 24 -30.09 39.24 7.12
N LYS A 25 -30.09 39.47 5.81
CA LYS A 25 -31.03 40.39 5.13
C LYS A 25 -32.29 39.70 4.61
N ARG A 26 -32.29 38.37 4.57
CA ARG A 26 -33.39 37.53 4.08
C ARG A 26 -33.60 36.38 5.04
N GLY A 27 -34.86 36.01 5.24
CA GLY A 27 -35.27 34.94 6.14
C GLY A 27 -35.08 33.53 5.58
N ARG A 28 -33.93 33.24 4.96
CA ARG A 28 -33.65 31.93 4.36
C ARG A 28 -32.18 31.57 4.48
N VAL A 29 -31.90 30.39 5.01
CA VAL A 29 -30.58 29.77 5.02
C VAL A 29 -30.53 28.76 3.88
N VAL A 30 -29.41 28.76 3.17
CA VAL A 30 -29.09 27.78 2.13
C VAL A 30 -27.77 27.10 2.49
N SER A 31 -27.54 25.89 1.98
CA SER A 31 -26.29 25.17 2.21
C SER A 31 -25.13 25.95 1.58
N PRO A 32 -24.07 26.27 2.34
CA PRO A 32 -22.91 26.95 1.81
C PRO A 32 -21.98 26.02 1.01
N VAL A 33 -22.20 24.70 1.08
CA VAL A 33 -21.35 23.65 0.46
C VAL A 33 -22.16 22.41 0.08
N ASN A 34 -21.50 21.43 -0.53
CA ASN A 34 -22.00 20.06 -0.58
C ASN A 34 -21.66 19.34 0.74
N GLY A 35 -22.58 18.50 1.21
CA GLY A 35 -22.34 17.71 2.41
C GLY A 35 -23.58 16.97 2.90
N LYS A 36 -23.55 16.58 4.17
CA LYS A 36 -24.63 15.87 4.85
C LYS A 36 -25.13 16.67 6.04
N VAL A 37 -26.45 16.75 6.20
CA VAL A 37 -27.09 17.31 7.39
C VAL A 37 -26.87 16.35 8.55
N VAL A 38 -26.19 16.81 9.60
CA VAL A 38 -25.92 16.00 10.79
C VAL A 38 -27.13 16.08 11.72
N SER A 39 -27.54 17.30 12.07
CA SER A 39 -28.73 17.52 12.89
C SER A 39 -29.47 18.80 12.52
N VAL A 40 -30.79 18.72 12.57
CA VAL A 40 -31.70 19.87 12.67
C VAL A 40 -32.17 19.95 14.12
N PHE A 41 -31.98 21.09 14.76
CA PHE A 41 -32.40 21.25 16.16
C PHE A 41 -33.93 21.28 16.25
N GLU A 42 -34.49 20.77 17.36
CA GLU A 42 -35.95 20.63 17.56
C GLU A 42 -36.70 21.96 17.38
N THR A 43 -36.13 23.06 17.89
CA THR A 43 -36.67 24.41 17.76
C THR A 43 -36.27 25.09 16.45
N LYS A 44 -35.65 24.38 15.51
CA LYS A 44 -35.39 24.76 14.10
C LYS A 44 -34.58 26.05 13.87
N HIS A 45 -34.05 26.64 14.93
CA HIS A 45 -33.24 27.85 14.88
C HIS A 45 -31.77 27.56 14.49
N ALA A 46 -31.35 26.29 14.51
CA ALA A 46 -29.99 25.88 14.18
C ALA A 46 -29.94 24.57 13.39
N VAL A 47 -28.89 24.42 12.59
CA VAL A 47 -28.60 23.22 11.79
C VAL A 47 -27.10 22.94 11.79
N THR A 48 -26.72 21.66 11.86
CA THR A 48 -25.34 21.21 11.68
C THR A 48 -25.16 20.42 10.39
N LEU A 49 -24.02 20.60 9.72
CA LEU A 49 -23.67 19.88 8.50
C LEU A 49 -22.24 19.36 8.60
N THR A 50 -21.97 18.20 8.02
CA THR A 50 -20.60 17.74 7.72
C THR A 50 -20.35 17.93 6.24
N PHE A 51 -19.24 18.57 5.92
CA PHE A 51 -18.81 18.86 4.56
C PHE A 51 -18.12 17.62 3.96
N ASP A 52 -18.06 17.54 2.63
CA ASP A 52 -17.32 16.47 1.95
C ASP A 52 -15.81 16.49 2.31
N ASN A 53 -15.28 17.63 2.77
CA ASN A 53 -13.90 17.76 3.24
C ASN A 53 -13.73 17.50 4.75
N GLY A 54 -14.76 17.00 5.43
CA GLY A 54 -14.72 16.65 6.86
C GLY A 54 -14.97 17.80 7.84
N ALA A 55 -15.19 19.04 7.37
CA ALA A 55 -15.54 20.15 8.25
C ALA A 55 -16.96 20.02 8.79
N GLU A 56 -17.12 20.17 10.11
CA GLU A 56 -18.42 20.20 10.78
C GLU A 56 -18.80 21.65 11.02
N ILE A 57 -19.92 22.09 10.46
CA ILE A 57 -20.41 23.46 10.62
C ILE A 57 -21.68 23.48 11.46
N LEU A 58 -21.79 24.48 12.32
CA LEU A 58 -23.03 24.91 12.97
C LEU A 58 -23.47 26.24 12.36
N ILE A 59 -24.72 26.27 11.89
CA ILE A 59 -25.42 27.50 11.50
C ILE A 59 -26.47 27.78 12.57
N HIS A 60 -26.31 28.87 13.32
CA HIS A 60 -27.23 29.27 14.39
C HIS A 60 -27.90 30.60 14.01
N VAL A 61 -29.23 30.62 13.92
CA VAL A 61 -29.97 31.78 13.39
C VAL A 61 -30.50 32.66 14.51
N GLY A 62 -29.85 33.81 14.68
CA GLY A 62 -30.09 34.75 15.77
C GLY A 62 -29.52 34.29 17.11
N LEU A 63 -29.39 35.22 18.05
CA LEU A 63 -28.97 34.94 19.43
C LEU A 63 -30.20 34.70 20.30
N ASP A 64 -30.12 33.73 21.21
CA ASP A 64 -31.20 33.31 22.13
C ASP A 64 -32.53 32.90 21.47
N THR A 65 -32.59 32.80 20.14
CA THR A 65 -33.81 32.45 19.38
C THR A 65 -34.35 31.05 19.67
N VAL A 66 -33.55 30.19 20.33
CA VAL A 66 -34.01 28.91 20.88
C VAL A 66 -35.25 29.07 21.77
N SER A 67 -35.37 30.17 22.53
CA SER A 67 -36.50 30.43 23.43
C SER A 67 -37.81 30.75 22.70
N LEU A 68 -37.76 30.99 21.39
CA LEU A 68 -38.96 31.09 20.55
C LEU A 68 -39.63 29.74 20.32
N ASN A 69 -39.02 28.63 20.76
CA ASN A 69 -39.59 27.28 20.70
C ASN A 69 -40.06 26.89 19.28
N GLY A 70 -39.27 27.25 18.27
CA GLY A 70 -39.58 26.98 16.86
C GLY A 70 -40.63 27.89 16.23
N GLN A 71 -41.19 28.86 16.97
CA GLN A 71 -42.04 29.87 16.36
C GLN A 71 -41.25 30.69 15.36
N TYR A 72 -41.86 30.92 14.19
CA TYR A 72 -41.29 31.67 13.07
C TYR A 72 -40.14 30.99 12.33
N PHE A 73 -39.83 29.72 12.61
CA PHE A 73 -38.85 28.91 11.89
C PHE A 73 -39.51 27.72 11.20
N GLU A 74 -39.04 27.42 10.00
CA GLU A 74 -39.45 26.27 9.19
C GLU A 74 -38.18 25.57 8.67
N ALA A 75 -37.98 24.31 9.06
CA ALA A 75 -36.91 23.49 8.50
C ALA A 75 -37.39 22.93 7.15
N LEU A 76 -36.52 22.99 6.14
CA LEU A 76 -36.83 22.55 4.77
C LEU A 76 -36.12 21.23 4.42
N ILE A 77 -35.39 20.66 5.37
CA ILE A 77 -34.53 19.47 5.27
C ILE A 77 -34.63 18.64 6.54
N CYS A 78 -34.29 17.35 6.46
CA CYS A 78 -34.21 16.45 7.61
C CYS A 78 -32.77 16.08 7.96
N SER A 79 -32.53 15.72 9.23
CA SER A 79 -31.26 15.12 9.67
C SER A 79 -30.95 13.86 8.84
N GLY A 80 -29.70 13.75 8.39
CA GLY A 80 -29.23 12.64 7.56
C GLY A 80 -29.31 12.86 6.05
N GLU A 81 -30.02 13.90 5.58
CA GLU A 81 -30.12 14.22 4.15
C GLU A 81 -28.79 14.75 3.58
N LYS A 82 -28.51 14.42 2.32
CA LYS A 82 -27.41 15.03 1.56
C LYS A 82 -27.91 16.33 0.92
N VAL A 83 -27.11 17.39 1.00
CA VAL A 83 -27.46 18.71 0.47
C VAL A 83 -26.38 19.21 -0.49
N LYS A 84 -26.80 19.90 -1.54
CA LYS A 84 -25.92 20.58 -2.49
C LYS A 84 -25.81 22.06 -2.15
N ILE A 85 -24.72 22.69 -2.61
CA ILE A 85 -24.54 24.12 -2.45
C ILE A 85 -25.73 24.93 -3.00
N GLY A 86 -26.24 25.87 -2.20
CA GLY A 86 -27.39 26.71 -2.55
C GLY A 86 -28.76 26.08 -2.26
N GLU A 87 -28.81 24.82 -1.82
CA GLU A 87 -30.05 24.14 -1.45
C GLU A 87 -30.64 24.73 -0.14
N PRO A 88 -31.95 25.03 -0.07
CA PRO A 88 -32.55 25.61 1.14
C PRO A 88 -32.48 24.68 2.35
N LEU A 89 -32.05 25.20 3.50
CA LEU A 89 -31.96 24.43 4.75
C LEU A 89 -33.09 24.80 5.72
N LEU A 90 -33.28 26.09 5.96
CA LEU A 90 -34.34 26.59 6.84
C LEU A 90 -34.83 27.96 6.39
N GLN A 91 -36.07 28.28 6.71
CA GLN A 91 -36.71 29.56 6.46
C GLN A 91 -37.20 30.16 7.78
N PHE A 92 -37.16 31.48 7.91
CA PHE A 92 -37.54 32.18 9.13
C PHE A 92 -38.11 33.58 8.86
N ASP A 93 -38.98 34.06 9.74
CA ASP A 93 -39.64 35.38 9.60
C ASP A 93 -38.88 36.47 10.37
N ILE A 94 -38.05 37.23 9.65
CA ILE A 94 -37.20 38.29 10.21
C ILE A 94 -38.01 39.33 11.00
N ASP A 95 -39.14 39.77 10.46
CA ASP A 95 -39.91 40.86 11.06
C ASP A 95 -40.60 40.40 12.34
N LYS A 96 -41.12 39.17 12.37
CA LYS A 96 -41.73 38.60 13.58
C LYS A 96 -40.69 38.35 14.67
N ILE A 97 -39.52 37.80 14.33
CA ILE A 97 -38.45 37.56 15.30
C ILE A 97 -37.95 38.88 15.92
N LYS A 98 -37.75 39.92 15.09
CA LYS A 98 -37.38 41.25 15.58
C LYS A 98 -38.44 41.89 16.47
N ARG A 99 -39.74 41.71 16.15
CA ARG A 99 -40.84 42.22 17.00
C ARG A 99 -40.88 41.57 18.39
N GLN A 100 -40.36 40.35 18.51
CA GLN A 100 -40.18 39.69 19.80
C GLN A 100 -38.92 40.15 20.55
N GLY A 101 -38.13 41.07 19.98
CA GLY A 101 -36.96 41.66 20.63
C GLY A 101 -35.66 40.88 20.46
N PHE A 102 -35.62 39.84 19.62
CA PHE A 102 -34.42 39.03 19.40
C PHE A 102 -33.48 39.63 18.36
N ASP A 103 -32.18 39.46 18.60
CA ASP A 103 -31.14 39.80 17.63
C ASP A 103 -30.97 38.67 16.61
N LEU A 104 -30.89 39.04 15.33
CA LEU A 104 -30.72 38.11 14.22
C LEU A 104 -29.25 37.92 13.83
N ILE A 105 -28.30 38.49 14.57
CA ILE A 105 -26.89 38.12 14.42
C ILE A 105 -26.77 36.58 14.53
N SER A 106 -26.34 35.96 13.45
CA SER A 106 -26.37 34.51 13.24
C SER A 106 -24.94 33.97 13.15
N PRO A 107 -24.46 33.24 14.17
CA PRO A 107 -23.17 32.58 14.14
C PRO A 107 -23.09 31.47 13.09
N LEU A 108 -21.95 31.43 12.39
CA LEU A 108 -21.54 30.37 11.48
C LEU A 108 -20.19 29.84 11.95
N ILE A 109 -20.15 28.61 12.45
CA ILE A 109 -19.04 28.10 13.27
C ILE A 109 -18.56 26.75 12.76
N ILE A 110 -17.25 26.58 12.63
CA ILE A 110 -16.65 25.26 12.41
C ILE A 110 -16.43 24.60 13.78
N CYS A 111 -17.12 23.50 14.06
CA CYS A 111 -17.14 22.86 15.37
C CYS A 111 -15.88 22.03 15.66
N ASN A 112 -15.22 21.52 14.62
CA ASN A 112 -14.04 20.65 14.70
C ASN A 112 -12.76 21.37 14.27
N THR A 113 -12.52 22.59 14.78
CA THR A 113 -11.38 23.43 14.36
C THR A 113 -10.01 22.80 14.60
N ALA A 114 -9.88 21.94 15.62
CA ALA A 114 -8.66 21.19 15.90
C ALA A 114 -8.22 20.28 14.74
N SER A 115 -9.15 19.86 13.88
CA SER A 115 -8.87 19.05 12.69
C SER A 115 -8.25 19.85 11.54
N PHE A 116 -8.13 21.18 11.67
CA PHE A 116 -7.65 22.08 10.62
C PHE A 116 -6.45 22.89 11.09
N LYS A 117 -5.58 23.26 10.16
CA LYS A 117 -4.37 24.05 10.45
C LYS A 117 -4.70 25.52 10.69
N GLU A 118 -5.68 26.03 9.96
CA GLU A 118 -6.13 27.42 10.08
C GLU A 118 -7.58 27.55 9.60
N VAL A 119 -8.39 28.27 10.36
CA VAL A 119 -9.71 28.75 9.92
C VAL A 119 -9.64 30.26 9.77
N VAL A 120 -9.74 30.74 8.53
CA VAL A 120 -9.65 32.18 8.21
C VAL A 120 -11.05 32.74 8.02
N SER A 121 -11.46 33.64 8.92
CA SER A 121 -12.73 34.37 8.84
C SER A 121 -12.60 35.69 8.07
N PHE A 122 -13.39 35.87 7.02
CA PHE A 122 -13.46 37.13 6.29
C PHE A 122 -14.63 37.97 6.80
N THR A 123 -14.34 39.18 7.28
CA THR A 123 -15.34 40.09 7.85
C THR A 123 -15.45 41.39 7.05
N GLY A 124 -16.42 42.26 7.38
CA GLY A 124 -16.60 43.56 6.72
C GLY A 124 -17.16 43.53 5.29
N LYS A 125 -17.58 42.36 4.78
CA LYS A 125 -18.13 42.20 3.42
C LYS A 125 -19.62 41.89 3.43
N GLU A 126 -20.37 42.48 2.50
CA GLU A 126 -21.74 42.08 2.21
C GLU A 126 -21.76 40.88 1.25
N VAL A 127 -22.42 39.78 1.64
CA VAL A 127 -22.62 38.62 0.77
C VAL A 127 -23.83 38.85 -0.13
N LYS A 128 -23.58 39.29 -1.37
CA LYS A 128 -24.63 39.56 -2.37
C LYS A 128 -25.10 38.32 -3.14
N ASN A 129 -24.33 37.22 -3.12
CA ASN A 129 -24.63 35.97 -3.82
C ASN A 129 -24.08 34.78 -3.00
N TRP A 130 -24.85 33.68 -2.89
CA TRP A 130 -24.46 32.46 -2.21
C TRP A 130 -23.18 31.83 -2.80
N LYS A 131 -22.89 32.02 -4.10
CA LYS A 131 -21.60 31.57 -4.67
C LYS A 131 -20.37 32.26 -4.05
N ARG A 132 -20.55 33.38 -3.33
CA ARG A 132 -19.51 34.08 -2.57
C ARG A 132 -19.56 33.82 -1.06
N SER A 133 -20.50 33.03 -0.52
CA SER A 133 -20.49 32.70 0.91
C SER A 133 -19.31 31.80 1.30
N LEU A 134 -18.82 30.99 0.35
CA LEU A 134 -17.55 30.25 0.43
C LEU A 134 -16.32 31.13 0.70
N SER A 135 -16.42 32.46 0.52
CA SER A 135 -15.34 33.39 0.85
C SER A 135 -15.48 34.02 2.24
N LEU A 136 -16.36 33.53 3.11
CA LEU A 136 -16.50 34.01 4.49
C LEU A 136 -15.67 33.22 5.50
N LEU A 137 -15.43 31.93 5.23
CA LEU A 137 -14.57 31.05 6.02
C LEU A 137 -13.70 30.24 5.06
N LYS A 138 -12.38 30.44 5.09
CA LYS A 138 -11.42 29.60 4.36
C LYS A 138 -10.77 28.66 5.36
N ILE A 139 -10.92 27.36 5.13
CA ILE A 139 -10.35 26.32 5.99
C ILE A 139 -9.09 25.81 5.30
N ASN A 140 -7.93 26.01 5.93
CA ASN A 140 -6.68 25.42 5.50
C ASN A 140 -6.48 24.12 6.30
N LEU A 141 -6.44 23.00 5.58
CA LEU A 141 -6.10 21.69 6.13
C LEU A 141 -4.63 21.69 6.60
N HIS A 142 -4.29 20.82 7.55
CA HIS A 142 -2.89 20.50 7.85
C HIS A 142 -2.15 20.17 6.55
N ASN A 143 -1.02 20.83 6.34
CA ASN A 143 -0.30 20.95 5.07
C ASN A 143 -0.30 19.65 4.24
N ARG A 144 -1.04 19.65 3.14
CA ARG A 144 -0.45 19.29 1.84
C ARG A 144 -0.26 20.58 1.08
N GLU A 145 0.98 20.97 0.86
CA GLU A 145 1.31 22.09 0.00
C GLU A 145 0.78 21.81 -1.41
N ARG A 146 -0.36 22.40 -1.77
CA ARG A 146 -0.70 22.65 -3.18
C ARG A 146 0.01 23.92 -3.60
N GLY A 147 1.32 23.82 -3.80
CA GLY A 147 1.89 24.52 -4.94
C GLY A 147 1.18 23.98 -6.18
N LEU A 148 0.80 24.85 -7.12
CA LEU A 148 0.63 24.43 -8.50
C LEU A 148 2.01 24.02 -9.04
N CYS A 149 2.56 22.93 -8.50
CA CYS A 149 3.63 22.21 -9.14
C CYS A 149 2.92 21.45 -10.25
N VAL A 150 3.19 21.84 -11.49
CA VAL A 150 2.86 21.00 -12.63
C VAL A 150 3.71 19.75 -12.41
N MET A 151 3.15 18.71 -11.78
CA MET A 151 3.83 17.42 -11.67
C MET A 151 4.25 17.04 -13.09
N LYS A 152 5.51 16.65 -13.29
CA LYS A 152 5.90 15.93 -14.50
C LYS A 152 4.89 14.85 -14.74
N GLU A 153 4.48 14.76 -15.98
CA GLU A 153 3.75 13.60 -16.43
C GLU A 153 4.65 12.37 -16.18
N PHE A 154 4.05 11.29 -15.68
CA PHE A 154 4.74 10.01 -15.59
C PHE A 154 5.33 9.67 -16.97
N PRO A 155 6.47 8.97 -17.04
CA PRO A 155 7.02 8.53 -18.32
C PRO A 155 5.96 7.86 -19.19
N ALA A 156 6.00 8.09 -20.51
CA ALA A 156 4.99 7.56 -21.42
C ALA A 156 4.98 6.02 -21.44
N ASP A 157 6.11 5.42 -21.11
CA ASP A 157 6.37 3.98 -21.00
C ASP A 157 6.32 3.47 -19.54
N PHE A 158 5.81 4.26 -18.59
CA PHE A 158 5.68 3.86 -17.19
C PHE A 158 4.80 2.61 -17.06
N LEU A 159 5.32 1.59 -16.38
CA LEU A 159 4.68 0.29 -16.23
C LEU A 159 3.67 0.31 -15.08
N TRP A 160 2.45 0.76 -15.37
CA TRP A 160 1.31 0.66 -14.46
C TRP A 160 0.79 -0.76 -14.37
N GLY A 161 0.59 -1.28 -13.15
CA GLY A 161 0.16 -2.66 -13.00
C GLY A 161 -0.23 -3.09 -11.60
N GLY A 162 -0.18 -4.40 -11.40
CA GLY A 162 -0.48 -5.05 -10.15
C GLY A 162 0.33 -6.33 -9.99
N ALA A 163 0.41 -6.82 -8.76
CA ALA A 163 1.24 -7.96 -8.39
C ALA A 163 0.46 -9.01 -7.61
N ILE A 164 0.76 -10.29 -7.87
CA ILE A 164 0.36 -11.43 -7.05
C ILE A 164 1.54 -12.40 -6.89
N ALA A 165 1.49 -13.28 -5.90
CA ALA A 165 2.36 -14.46 -5.82
C ALA A 165 1.57 -15.74 -6.13
N ALA A 166 2.22 -16.74 -6.71
CA ALA A 166 1.58 -17.98 -7.17
C ALA A 166 0.91 -18.72 -6.00
N ASN A 167 1.60 -18.97 -4.90
CA ASN A 167 1.09 -19.68 -3.72
C ASN A 167 -0.10 -18.98 -3.07
N GLN A 168 -0.17 -17.65 -3.18
CA GLN A 168 -1.23 -16.85 -2.59
C GLN A 168 -2.51 -16.83 -3.45
N SER A 169 -2.41 -17.22 -4.72
CA SER A 169 -3.45 -16.98 -5.72
C SER A 169 -3.85 -18.20 -6.56
N GLU A 170 -2.90 -19.00 -7.02
CA GLU A 170 -3.13 -20.08 -7.99
C GLU A 170 -4.05 -21.17 -7.47
N GLY A 171 -3.79 -21.68 -6.26
CA GLY A 171 -4.41 -22.91 -5.79
C GLY A 171 -3.93 -24.12 -6.57
N ALA A 172 -4.83 -25.09 -6.80
CA ALA A 172 -4.54 -26.32 -7.55
C ALA A 172 -3.22 -26.97 -7.11
N TYR A 173 -3.02 -27.07 -5.78
CA TYR A 173 -1.72 -27.35 -5.18
C TYR A 173 -1.13 -28.73 -5.53
N ASN A 174 -1.98 -29.66 -5.94
CA ASN A 174 -1.67 -31.05 -6.29
C ASN A 174 -2.10 -31.42 -7.73
N ALA A 175 -2.41 -30.42 -8.57
CA ALA A 175 -2.81 -30.65 -9.95
C ALA A 175 -1.59 -30.73 -10.88
N ASP A 176 -1.75 -31.44 -12.00
CA ASP A 176 -0.82 -31.44 -13.13
C ASP A 176 0.66 -31.71 -12.75
N GLY A 177 0.85 -32.61 -11.78
CA GLY A 177 2.19 -33.04 -11.34
C GLY A 177 2.90 -32.03 -10.43
N LYS A 178 2.25 -30.95 -9.97
CA LYS A 178 2.83 -30.02 -8.99
C LYS A 178 3.21 -30.76 -7.70
N GLY A 179 4.44 -30.56 -7.25
CA GLY A 179 4.92 -31.01 -5.94
C GLY A 179 4.55 -30.05 -4.81
N LEU A 180 4.73 -30.51 -3.57
CA LEU A 180 4.51 -29.68 -2.40
C LEU A 180 5.56 -28.58 -2.33
N SER A 181 5.11 -27.37 -2.00
CA SER A 181 5.95 -26.25 -1.60
C SER A 181 5.88 -26.09 -0.08
N ILE A 182 6.80 -25.31 0.50
CA ILE A 182 6.72 -24.90 1.91
C ILE A 182 5.38 -24.25 2.28
N GLN A 183 4.70 -23.59 1.34
CA GLN A 183 3.43 -22.91 1.60
C GLN A 183 2.27 -23.87 1.81
N ASP A 184 2.35 -25.08 1.25
CA ASP A 184 1.30 -26.10 1.33
C ASP A 184 1.18 -26.66 2.76
N VAL A 185 2.22 -26.48 3.59
CA VAL A 185 2.29 -26.89 5.00
C VAL A 185 2.24 -25.71 5.99
N MET A 186 1.83 -24.52 5.53
CA MET A 186 1.73 -23.30 6.35
C MET A 186 0.27 -22.79 6.39
N PRO A 187 -0.67 -23.50 7.03
CA PRO A 187 -2.10 -23.15 7.04
C PRO A 187 -2.44 -21.82 7.70
N LYS A 188 -1.51 -21.25 8.47
CA LYS A 188 -1.65 -19.97 9.19
C LYS A 188 -0.58 -18.94 8.78
N GLY A 189 -0.03 -19.11 7.57
CA GLY A 189 1.07 -18.28 7.07
C GLY A 189 2.33 -18.43 7.91
N PHE A 190 3.26 -17.48 7.81
CA PHE A 190 4.47 -17.50 8.64
C PHE A 190 4.21 -17.14 10.12
N SER A 191 2.99 -16.68 10.47
CA SER A 191 2.63 -16.35 11.85
C SER A 191 2.21 -17.57 12.69
N GLY A 192 2.06 -18.74 12.08
CA GLY A 192 1.59 -19.95 12.77
C GLY A 192 2.48 -21.17 12.52
N PRO A 193 2.09 -22.32 13.10
CA PRO A 193 2.91 -23.52 13.06
C PRO A 193 2.96 -24.13 11.65
N ILE A 194 4.08 -24.78 11.35
CA ILE A 194 4.27 -25.62 10.17
C ILE A 194 3.65 -26.99 10.45
N THR A 195 2.90 -27.54 9.50
CA THR A 195 2.33 -28.90 9.59
C THR A 195 3.24 -29.91 8.90
N GLU A 196 3.12 -31.20 9.22
CA GLU A 196 3.93 -32.23 8.55
C GLU A 196 3.52 -32.41 7.07
N GLU A 197 2.22 -32.32 6.83
CA GLU A 197 1.53 -32.50 5.55
C GLU A 197 0.47 -31.41 5.35
N PRO A 198 -0.02 -31.17 4.11
CA PRO A 198 -1.06 -30.19 3.84
C PRO A 198 -2.35 -30.47 4.61
N THR A 199 -2.92 -29.44 5.22
CA THR A 199 -4.19 -29.54 5.97
C THR A 199 -5.33 -28.82 5.23
N PRO A 200 -6.59 -29.31 5.31
CA PRO A 200 -7.71 -28.72 4.58
C PRO A 200 -8.01 -27.25 4.91
N ASP A 201 -7.61 -26.76 6.09
CA ASP A 201 -7.77 -25.37 6.50
C ASP A 201 -6.72 -24.43 5.91
N ASN A 202 -5.72 -24.95 5.19
CA ASN A 202 -4.75 -24.13 4.46
C ASN A 202 -5.42 -23.51 3.23
N MET A 203 -5.69 -22.20 3.32
CA MET A 203 -6.35 -21.45 2.26
C MET A 203 -5.58 -21.45 0.93
N LYS A 204 -4.27 -21.66 0.94
CA LYS A 204 -3.41 -21.67 -0.26
C LYS A 204 -3.59 -22.91 -1.14
N LEU A 205 -4.15 -24.00 -0.60
CA LEU A 205 -4.42 -25.22 -1.39
C LEU A 205 -5.37 -24.96 -2.57
N VAL A 206 -6.33 -24.05 -2.36
CA VAL A 206 -7.28 -23.57 -3.39
C VAL A 206 -6.96 -22.13 -3.84
N GLY A 207 -6.31 -21.31 -3.00
CA GLY A 207 -5.96 -19.92 -3.36
C GLY A 207 -7.20 -19.09 -3.73
N ILE A 208 -7.14 -18.32 -4.80
CA ILE A 208 -8.35 -17.76 -5.41
C ILE A 208 -8.74 -18.51 -6.68
N ASP A 209 -8.19 -19.71 -6.86
CA ASP A 209 -8.35 -20.54 -8.05
C ASP A 209 -7.87 -19.85 -9.34
N PHE A 210 -6.82 -19.01 -9.23
CA PHE A 210 -6.24 -18.33 -10.40
C PHE A 210 -5.71 -19.36 -11.43
N TYR A 211 -5.29 -20.55 -11.00
CA TYR A 211 -4.85 -21.62 -11.90
C TYR A 211 -5.88 -21.95 -13.00
N HIS A 212 -7.17 -21.98 -12.65
CA HIS A 212 -8.24 -22.24 -13.60
C HIS A 212 -8.86 -20.96 -14.16
N ARG A 213 -8.83 -19.86 -13.39
CA ARG A 213 -9.52 -18.59 -13.71
C ARG A 213 -8.63 -17.48 -14.28
N TYR A 214 -7.34 -17.72 -14.53
CA TYR A 214 -6.39 -16.69 -15.00
C TYR A 214 -6.88 -15.89 -16.21
N LYS A 215 -7.64 -16.49 -17.13
CA LYS A 215 -8.20 -15.76 -18.29
C LYS A 215 -9.21 -14.69 -17.90
N GLU A 216 -10.07 -14.99 -16.94
CA GLU A 216 -11.07 -14.05 -16.42
C GLU A 216 -10.37 -12.93 -15.67
N ASP A 217 -9.41 -13.31 -14.82
CA ASP A 217 -8.63 -12.39 -14.00
C ASP A 217 -7.80 -11.43 -14.86
N ILE A 218 -7.00 -11.95 -15.81
CA ILE A 218 -6.18 -11.13 -16.73
C ILE A 218 -7.04 -10.21 -17.58
N LYS A 219 -8.24 -10.63 -17.99
CA LYS A 219 -9.18 -9.76 -18.70
C LYS A 219 -9.66 -8.59 -17.84
N LEU A 220 -9.89 -8.81 -16.55
CA LEU A 220 -10.22 -7.72 -15.62
C LEU A 220 -9.04 -6.76 -15.44
N LEU A 221 -7.80 -7.27 -15.37
CA LEU A 221 -6.59 -6.44 -15.33
C LEU A 221 -6.45 -5.59 -16.61
N ALA A 222 -6.74 -6.19 -17.77
CA ALA A 222 -6.75 -5.50 -19.06
C ALA A 222 -7.83 -4.42 -19.13
N GLU A 223 -9.01 -4.68 -18.55
CA GLU A 223 -10.09 -3.69 -18.46
C GLU A 223 -9.69 -2.46 -17.61
N MET A 224 -8.85 -2.64 -16.60
CA MET A 224 -8.24 -1.54 -15.84
C MET A 224 -7.17 -0.79 -16.64
N GLY A 225 -6.74 -1.31 -17.78
CA GLY A 225 -5.70 -0.71 -18.63
C GLY A 225 -4.27 -1.07 -18.23
N PHE A 226 -4.07 -2.13 -17.42
CA PHE A 226 -2.75 -2.56 -16.97
C PHE A 226 -1.75 -2.64 -18.12
N LYS A 227 -0.54 -2.15 -17.87
CA LYS A 227 0.61 -2.26 -18.77
C LYS A 227 1.54 -3.38 -18.34
N ALA A 228 1.59 -3.67 -17.05
CA ALA A 228 2.37 -4.76 -16.50
C ALA A 228 1.59 -5.60 -15.48
N PHE A 229 1.97 -6.86 -15.34
CA PHE A 229 1.45 -7.76 -14.32
C PHE A 229 2.58 -8.59 -13.72
N ARG A 230 2.82 -8.39 -12.43
CA ARG A 230 3.82 -9.14 -11.68
C ARG A 230 3.22 -10.44 -11.14
N ILE A 231 3.88 -11.55 -11.43
CA ILE A 231 3.50 -12.90 -10.96
C ILE A 231 4.76 -13.73 -10.68
N SER A 232 4.71 -14.64 -9.70
CA SER A 232 5.78 -15.64 -9.53
C SER A 232 5.51 -16.90 -10.33
N ILE A 233 6.58 -17.61 -10.72
CA ILE A 233 6.49 -18.99 -11.16
C ILE A 233 6.69 -19.88 -9.94
N ALA A 234 5.73 -20.74 -9.63
CA ALA A 234 5.84 -21.71 -8.55
C ALA A 234 6.89 -22.77 -8.94
N TRP A 235 8.06 -22.74 -8.27
CA TRP A 235 9.15 -23.68 -8.53
C TRP A 235 8.66 -25.13 -8.48
N SER A 236 7.84 -25.49 -7.49
CA SER A 236 7.30 -26.85 -7.34
C SER A 236 6.31 -27.28 -8.45
N ARG A 237 5.88 -26.38 -9.35
CA ARG A 237 5.19 -26.78 -10.59
C ARG A 237 6.17 -27.23 -11.67
N ILE A 238 7.37 -26.64 -11.72
CA ILE A 238 8.36 -26.90 -12.76
C ILE A 238 9.26 -28.06 -12.35
N PHE A 239 9.74 -28.08 -11.11
CA PHE A 239 10.50 -29.17 -10.52
C PHE A 239 9.82 -29.58 -9.21
N PRO A 240 8.93 -30.61 -9.24
CA PRO A 240 8.10 -30.98 -8.10
C PRO A 240 8.85 -31.21 -6.78
N ASN A 241 9.98 -31.90 -6.82
CA ASN A 241 10.90 -32.08 -5.70
C ASN A 241 12.05 -31.06 -5.71
N GLY A 242 12.34 -30.46 -6.87
CA GLY A 242 13.37 -29.43 -7.04
C GLY A 242 14.72 -29.99 -7.51
N ASP A 243 14.95 -31.29 -7.35
CA ASP A 243 16.21 -31.96 -7.71
C ASP A 243 16.11 -32.86 -8.95
N GLU A 244 14.93 -32.96 -9.57
CA GLU A 244 14.75 -33.65 -10.84
C GLU A 244 15.61 -33.02 -11.94
N THR A 245 16.07 -33.84 -12.89
CA THR A 245 16.88 -33.36 -14.02
C THR A 245 16.03 -32.83 -15.16
N GLU A 246 14.79 -33.30 -15.28
CA GLU A 246 13.84 -32.89 -16.32
C GLU A 246 12.66 -32.15 -15.69
N PRO A 247 12.17 -31.06 -16.30
CA PRO A 247 11.05 -30.32 -15.78
C PRO A 247 9.71 -31.02 -16.03
N ASN A 248 8.72 -30.69 -15.21
CA ASN A 248 7.33 -31.01 -15.45
C ASN A 248 6.75 -30.12 -16.57
N GLU A 249 6.57 -30.70 -17.75
CA GLU A 249 6.05 -30.00 -18.93
C GLU A 249 4.65 -29.40 -18.71
N LEU A 250 3.77 -30.01 -17.90
CA LEU A 250 2.44 -29.44 -17.64
C LEU A 250 2.53 -28.13 -16.83
N GLY A 251 3.48 -28.05 -15.90
CA GLY A 251 3.80 -26.82 -15.18
C GLY A 251 4.30 -25.74 -16.13
N LEU A 252 5.18 -26.07 -17.07
CA LEU A 252 5.67 -25.13 -18.08
C LEU A 252 4.53 -24.63 -18.99
N GLN A 253 3.67 -25.54 -19.45
CA GLN A 253 2.53 -25.19 -20.30
C GLN A 253 1.50 -24.30 -19.60
N PHE A 254 1.36 -24.41 -18.27
CA PHE A 254 0.50 -23.49 -17.53
C PHE A 254 0.98 -22.05 -17.65
N TYR A 255 2.26 -21.78 -17.37
CA TYR A 255 2.79 -20.42 -17.47
C TYR A 255 2.91 -19.93 -18.91
N ASP A 256 3.12 -20.81 -19.90
CA ASP A 256 2.96 -20.45 -21.30
C ASP A 256 1.60 -19.83 -21.58
N ARG A 257 0.52 -20.48 -21.11
CA ARG A 257 -0.84 -19.99 -21.32
C ARG A 257 -1.12 -18.69 -20.57
N VAL A 258 -0.58 -18.54 -19.36
CA VAL A 258 -0.70 -17.29 -18.59
C VAL A 258 -0.02 -16.14 -19.33
N PHE A 259 1.24 -16.31 -19.76
CA PHE A 259 1.98 -15.26 -20.47
C PHE A 259 1.41 -14.97 -21.86
N ASP A 260 0.90 -15.98 -22.57
CA ASP A 260 0.20 -15.78 -23.83
C ASP A 260 -1.11 -14.98 -23.64
N GLU A 261 -1.84 -15.22 -22.55
CA GLU A 261 -3.03 -14.43 -22.24
C GLU A 261 -2.68 -12.99 -21.81
N CYS A 262 -1.60 -12.77 -21.06
CA CYS A 262 -1.07 -11.42 -20.80
C CYS A 262 -0.74 -10.69 -22.11
N LYS A 263 0.05 -11.33 -22.99
CA LYS A 263 0.44 -10.77 -24.29
C LYS A 263 -0.75 -10.45 -25.18
N LYS A 264 -1.75 -11.34 -25.23
CA LYS A 264 -3.01 -11.14 -25.96
C LYS A 264 -3.78 -9.91 -25.49
N ASN A 265 -3.65 -9.55 -24.22
CA ASN A 265 -4.28 -8.37 -23.62
C ASN A 265 -3.35 -7.14 -23.56
N GLY A 266 -2.15 -7.21 -24.17
CA GLY A 266 -1.19 -6.11 -24.17
C GLY A 266 -0.56 -5.81 -22.81
N ILE A 267 -0.45 -6.81 -21.95
CA ILE A 267 0.13 -6.73 -20.61
C ILE A 267 1.50 -7.39 -20.62
N GLU A 268 2.53 -6.68 -20.16
CA GLU A 268 3.88 -7.20 -19.99
C GLU A 268 4.00 -8.00 -18.68
N PRO A 269 4.40 -9.28 -18.72
CA PRO A 269 4.68 -10.03 -17.50
C PRO A 269 5.95 -9.55 -16.81
N ILE A 270 5.89 -9.41 -15.48
CA ILE A 270 7.07 -9.22 -14.62
C ILE A 270 7.19 -10.47 -13.74
N VAL A 271 8.18 -11.31 -14.02
CA VAL A 271 8.24 -12.64 -13.41
C VAL A 271 9.17 -12.66 -12.19
N THR A 272 8.63 -13.04 -11.03
CA THR A 272 9.45 -13.34 -9.84
C THR A 272 9.82 -14.83 -9.84
N ILE A 273 11.10 -15.16 -9.84
CA ILE A 273 11.58 -16.54 -9.98
C ILE A 273 11.35 -17.33 -8.69
N SER A 274 11.75 -16.76 -7.54
CA SER A 274 11.53 -17.34 -6.21
C SER A 274 10.74 -16.37 -5.32
N HIS A 275 9.53 -16.77 -4.93
CA HIS A 275 8.64 -15.99 -4.05
C HIS A 275 8.06 -16.88 -2.94
N TYR A 276 8.89 -17.24 -1.97
CA TYR A 276 8.47 -18.03 -0.79
C TYR A 276 7.84 -19.38 -1.15
N GLU A 277 8.33 -20.03 -2.20
CA GLU A 277 7.68 -21.16 -2.89
C GLU A 277 8.60 -22.37 -3.07
N THR A 278 9.70 -22.44 -2.31
CA THR A 278 10.67 -23.53 -2.36
C THR A 278 9.97 -24.89 -2.29
N PRO A 279 10.29 -25.87 -3.16
CA PRO A 279 9.78 -27.23 -3.05
C PRO A 279 10.06 -27.79 -1.65
N LEU A 280 9.03 -28.33 -1.00
CA LEU A 280 9.11 -28.84 0.37
C LEU A 280 10.13 -29.99 0.49
N TYR A 281 10.34 -30.74 -0.59
CA TYR A 281 11.36 -31.78 -0.66
C TYR A 281 12.77 -31.19 -0.47
N LEU A 282 13.11 -30.07 -1.13
CA LEU A 282 14.39 -29.40 -0.93
C LEU A 282 14.57 -28.94 0.51
N SER A 283 13.52 -28.43 1.14
CA SER A 283 13.52 -28.07 2.56
C SER A 283 13.78 -29.29 3.46
N LYS A 284 13.04 -30.38 3.28
CA LYS A 284 13.15 -31.58 4.13
C LYS A 284 14.50 -32.31 3.94
N MET A 285 15.03 -32.36 2.72
CA MET A 285 16.21 -33.17 2.38
C MET A 285 17.53 -32.42 2.43
N TYR A 286 17.51 -31.11 2.17
CA TYR A 286 18.70 -30.29 2.08
C TYR A 286 18.69 -29.12 3.07
N ASP A 287 17.65 -28.96 3.89
CA ASP A 287 17.49 -27.85 4.83
C ASP A 287 17.47 -26.47 4.15
N GLY A 288 16.91 -26.43 2.94
CA GLY A 288 16.75 -25.20 2.20
C GLY A 288 18.08 -24.52 1.88
N TRP A 289 18.08 -23.18 1.89
CA TRP A 289 19.20 -22.37 1.46
C TRP A 289 20.42 -22.42 2.39
N LEU A 290 20.36 -23.12 3.53
CA LEU A 290 21.57 -23.46 4.30
C LEU A 290 22.52 -24.36 3.51
N ASN A 291 22.00 -25.15 2.58
CA ASN A 291 22.80 -26.05 1.77
C ASN A 291 23.12 -25.44 0.42
N ARG A 292 24.41 -25.26 0.14
CA ARG A 292 24.93 -24.66 -1.09
C ARG A 292 24.43 -25.36 -2.37
N LYS A 293 24.07 -26.64 -2.32
CA LYS A 293 23.50 -27.38 -3.48
C LYS A 293 22.22 -26.75 -4.03
N LEU A 294 21.51 -25.94 -3.24
CA LEU A 294 20.34 -25.23 -3.74
C LEU A 294 20.67 -24.21 -4.83
N ILE A 295 21.91 -23.72 -4.90
CA ILE A 295 22.38 -22.91 -6.02
C ILE A 295 22.22 -23.72 -7.33
N ASP A 296 22.68 -24.97 -7.36
CA ASP A 296 22.59 -25.81 -8.57
C ASP A 296 21.14 -26.13 -8.95
N PHE A 297 20.29 -26.45 -7.97
CA PHE A 297 18.87 -26.71 -8.21
C PHE A 297 18.15 -25.46 -8.73
N PHE A 298 18.43 -24.31 -8.12
CA PHE A 298 17.87 -23.03 -8.53
C PHE A 298 18.33 -22.66 -9.95
N ILE A 299 19.61 -22.83 -10.29
CA ILE A 299 20.13 -22.48 -11.60
C ILE A 299 19.58 -23.38 -12.71
N ARG A 300 19.37 -24.69 -12.45
CA ARG A 300 18.65 -25.56 -13.39
C ARG A 300 17.22 -25.08 -13.63
N TYR A 301 16.53 -24.69 -12.55
CA TYR A 301 15.18 -24.11 -12.65
C TYR A 301 15.18 -22.80 -13.46
N VAL A 302 16.11 -21.89 -13.18
CA VAL A 302 16.30 -20.63 -13.91
C VAL A 302 16.60 -20.86 -15.39
N GLU A 303 17.54 -21.75 -15.72
CA GLU A 303 17.89 -22.08 -17.11
C GLU A 303 16.67 -22.58 -17.88
N THR A 304 15.86 -23.43 -17.25
CA THR A 304 14.64 -23.99 -17.84
C THR A 304 13.63 -22.89 -18.17
N ILE A 305 13.30 -22.03 -17.21
CA ILE A 305 12.28 -21.00 -17.41
C ILE A 305 12.77 -19.88 -18.33
N PHE A 306 14.06 -19.50 -18.27
CA PHE A 306 14.63 -18.53 -19.19
C PHE A 306 14.62 -19.07 -20.63
N THR A 307 15.04 -20.31 -20.83
CA THR A 307 15.02 -20.93 -22.16
C THR A 307 13.60 -21.04 -22.70
N ARG A 308 12.63 -21.43 -21.88
CA ARG A 308 11.23 -21.58 -22.30
C ARG A 308 10.55 -20.25 -22.61
N TYR A 309 10.76 -19.22 -21.78
CA TYR A 309 9.98 -17.98 -21.83
C TYR A 309 10.74 -16.77 -22.39
N LYS A 310 11.93 -16.95 -22.96
CA LYS A 310 12.77 -15.87 -23.53
C LYS A 310 12.07 -14.92 -24.50
N ASP A 311 11.10 -15.41 -25.25
CA ASP A 311 10.36 -14.61 -26.25
C ASP A 311 9.01 -14.08 -25.71
N LYS A 312 8.75 -14.29 -24.41
CA LYS A 312 7.48 -13.97 -23.74
C LYS A 312 7.63 -13.02 -22.55
N VAL A 313 8.79 -13.00 -21.90
CA VAL A 313 9.02 -12.25 -20.67
C VAL A 313 10.31 -11.44 -20.75
N LYS A 314 10.19 -10.13 -20.61
CA LYS A 314 11.34 -9.22 -20.59
C LYS A 314 11.85 -8.92 -19.17
N TYR A 315 10.96 -8.83 -18.18
CA TYR A 315 11.30 -8.36 -16.83
C TYR A 315 11.27 -9.51 -15.82
N TRP A 316 12.38 -9.68 -15.10
CA TRP A 316 12.59 -10.77 -14.16
C TRP A 316 13.08 -10.26 -12.81
N LEU A 317 12.64 -10.89 -11.72
CA LEU A 317 13.13 -10.67 -10.36
C LEU A 317 13.67 -12.00 -9.83
N THR A 318 14.91 -12.03 -9.33
CA THR A 318 15.52 -13.31 -8.91
C THR A 318 14.87 -13.88 -7.65
N PHE A 319 14.83 -13.10 -6.58
CA PHE A 319 14.28 -13.47 -5.28
C PHE A 319 13.39 -12.35 -4.77
N ASN A 320 12.30 -12.69 -4.10
CA ASN A 320 11.52 -11.75 -3.31
C ASN A 320 12.13 -11.59 -1.91
N GLU A 321 12.62 -10.39 -1.60
CA GLU A 321 13.10 -10.00 -0.25
C GLU A 321 14.07 -11.00 0.40
N ILE A 322 15.29 -11.19 -0.13
CA ILE A 322 16.32 -12.09 0.47
C ILE A 322 16.52 -11.82 1.98
N ASN A 323 16.36 -10.57 2.40
CA ASN A 323 16.48 -10.16 3.80
C ASN A 323 15.41 -10.77 4.72
N SER A 324 14.30 -11.26 4.18
CA SER A 324 13.24 -11.93 4.94
C SER A 324 13.71 -13.23 5.61
N ILE A 325 14.80 -13.87 5.14
CA ILE A 325 15.44 -15.01 5.83
C ILE A 325 15.81 -14.69 7.27
N LEU A 326 16.20 -13.44 7.57
CA LEU A 326 16.55 -13.04 8.94
C LEU A 326 15.36 -13.11 9.90
N TYR A 327 14.13 -13.04 9.37
CA TYR A 327 12.90 -12.98 10.14
C TYR A 327 12.11 -14.28 10.02
N GLU A 328 11.96 -14.84 8.82
CA GLU A 328 11.17 -16.04 8.56
C GLU A 328 11.97 -17.08 7.76
N PRO A 329 12.94 -17.78 8.38
CA PRO A 329 13.89 -18.67 7.70
C PRO A 329 13.21 -19.79 6.88
N PHE A 330 12.15 -20.39 7.42
CA PHE A 330 11.40 -21.43 6.72
C PHE A 330 10.64 -20.87 5.50
N CYS A 331 9.89 -19.78 5.69
CA CYS A 331 9.10 -19.16 4.62
C CYS A 331 9.99 -18.63 3.48
N SER A 332 11.14 -18.07 3.83
CA SER A 332 11.97 -17.29 2.92
C SER A 332 13.06 -18.13 2.29
N GLY A 333 13.77 -18.90 3.13
CA GLY A 333 14.90 -19.72 2.74
C GLY A 333 14.57 -21.21 2.59
N GLY A 334 13.33 -21.63 2.83
CA GLY A 334 12.98 -23.05 2.91
C GLY A 334 13.76 -23.80 3.99
N ILE A 335 14.29 -23.10 5.00
CA ILE A 335 15.13 -23.68 6.05
C ILE A 335 14.23 -24.42 7.04
N TYR A 336 14.34 -25.75 7.06
CA TYR A 336 13.48 -26.64 7.83
C TYR A 336 13.90 -26.73 9.31
N THR A 337 15.18 -26.47 9.61
CA THR A 337 15.67 -26.33 10.99
C THR A 337 14.89 -25.25 11.74
N ASP A 338 14.43 -25.57 12.95
CA ASP A 338 13.65 -24.66 13.78
C ASP A 338 14.38 -23.32 14.01
N LYS A 339 13.64 -22.21 13.91
CA LYS A 339 14.17 -20.84 13.96
C LYS A 339 15.02 -20.55 15.20
N ASP A 340 14.64 -21.10 16.35
CA ASP A 340 15.33 -20.97 17.63
C ASP A 340 16.66 -21.73 17.73
N LYS A 341 16.91 -22.65 16.79
CA LYS A 341 18.20 -23.37 16.66
C LYS A 341 19.15 -22.69 15.67
N LEU A 342 18.67 -21.75 14.87
CA LEU A 342 19.46 -21.06 13.87
C LEU A 342 20.25 -19.91 14.49
N THR A 343 21.54 -19.84 14.15
CA THR A 343 22.41 -18.73 14.54
C THR A 343 22.42 -17.65 13.46
N LYS A 344 22.90 -16.44 13.79
CA LYS A 344 23.15 -15.40 12.77
C LYS A 344 24.13 -15.89 11.69
N GLN A 345 25.11 -16.73 12.05
CA GLN A 345 26.02 -17.34 11.08
C GLN A 345 25.26 -18.15 10.03
N ASP A 346 24.34 -19.01 10.47
CA ASP A 346 23.56 -19.88 9.57
C ASP A 346 22.72 -19.05 8.60
N LEU A 347 21.99 -18.06 9.13
CA LEU A 347 21.12 -17.19 8.31
C LEU A 347 21.91 -16.38 7.28
N TYR A 348 23.05 -15.79 7.67
CA TYR A 348 23.89 -15.04 6.74
C TYR A 348 24.63 -15.92 5.73
N GLN A 349 24.91 -17.19 6.07
CA GLN A 349 25.42 -18.16 5.10
C GLN A 349 24.35 -18.56 4.08
N ALA A 350 23.09 -18.76 4.50
CA ALA A 350 21.98 -19.00 3.56
C ALA A 350 21.75 -17.82 2.62
N ILE A 351 21.75 -16.59 3.16
CA ILE A 351 21.69 -15.35 2.38
C ILE A 351 22.84 -15.26 1.38
N HIS A 352 24.06 -15.66 1.76
CA HIS A 352 25.18 -15.69 0.83
C HIS A 352 24.91 -16.61 -0.37
N HIS A 353 24.34 -17.80 -0.14
CA HIS A 353 23.96 -18.70 -1.23
C HIS A 353 22.90 -18.09 -2.16
N GLU A 354 21.87 -17.40 -1.62
CA GLU A 354 20.87 -16.71 -2.45
C GLU A 354 21.47 -15.54 -3.25
N LEU A 355 22.41 -14.79 -2.67
CA LEU A 355 23.11 -13.70 -3.37
C LEU A 355 23.95 -14.22 -4.53
N VAL A 356 24.69 -15.32 -4.33
CA VAL A 356 25.45 -16.00 -5.38
C VAL A 356 24.51 -16.54 -6.45
N ALA A 357 23.43 -17.23 -6.07
CA ALA A 357 22.43 -17.76 -7.01
C ALA A 357 21.74 -16.64 -7.82
N SER A 358 21.44 -15.50 -7.20
CA SER A 358 20.89 -14.32 -7.88
C SER A 358 21.86 -13.80 -8.94
N ALA A 359 23.14 -13.63 -8.61
CA ALA A 359 24.14 -13.15 -9.56
C ALA A 359 24.40 -14.16 -10.70
N MET A 360 24.37 -15.47 -10.41
CA MET A 360 24.41 -16.51 -11.45
C MET A 360 23.18 -16.45 -12.36
N ALA A 361 21.98 -16.18 -11.83
CA ALA A 361 20.78 -16.00 -12.63
C ALA A 361 20.88 -14.75 -13.51
N VAL A 362 21.45 -13.64 -13.02
CA VAL A 362 21.72 -12.46 -13.87
C VAL A 362 22.66 -12.83 -15.02
N LYS A 363 23.80 -13.46 -14.71
CA LYS A 363 24.78 -13.91 -15.72
C LYS A 363 24.12 -14.79 -16.79
N LEU A 364 23.45 -15.86 -16.37
CA LEU A 364 22.79 -16.81 -17.26
C LEU A 364 21.66 -16.14 -18.07
N GLY A 365 20.92 -15.24 -17.44
CA GLY A 365 19.85 -14.51 -18.08
C GLY A 365 20.34 -13.61 -19.21
N HIS A 366 21.46 -12.90 -19.05
CA HIS A 366 22.05 -12.13 -20.14
C HIS A 366 22.68 -13.00 -21.24
N GLU A 367 23.14 -14.21 -20.92
CA GLU A 367 23.64 -15.19 -21.90
C GLU A 367 22.51 -15.75 -22.78
N ILE A 368 21.36 -16.12 -22.19
CA ILE A 368 20.21 -16.71 -22.90
C ILE A 368 19.33 -15.61 -23.52
N MET A 369 19.13 -14.49 -22.80
CA MET A 369 18.19 -13.42 -23.11
C MET A 369 18.87 -12.04 -23.04
N PRO A 370 19.67 -11.64 -24.05
CA PRO A 370 20.48 -10.41 -23.98
C PRO A 370 19.71 -9.10 -23.77
N ASN A 371 18.40 -9.09 -24.05
CA ASN A 371 17.53 -7.91 -23.88
C ASN A 371 16.67 -7.95 -22.61
N ALA A 372 16.80 -9.00 -21.78
CA ALA A 372 16.08 -9.10 -20.52
C ALA A 372 16.53 -8.00 -19.56
N LYS A 373 15.63 -7.63 -18.64
CA LYS A 373 15.92 -6.79 -17.50
C LYS A 373 15.73 -7.62 -16.25
N ILE A 374 16.81 -7.84 -15.50
CA ILE A 374 16.84 -8.72 -14.33
C ILE A 374 17.15 -7.89 -13.10
N GLY A 375 16.19 -7.81 -12.19
CA GLY A 375 16.25 -7.01 -10.97
C GLY A 375 16.39 -7.84 -9.71
N CYS A 376 16.89 -7.21 -8.65
CA CYS A 376 16.67 -7.70 -7.29
C CYS A 376 15.33 -7.17 -6.77
N MET A 377 14.82 -7.76 -5.69
CA MET A 377 13.67 -7.25 -4.96
C MET A 377 14.03 -7.15 -3.48
N ILE A 378 13.90 -5.95 -2.92
CA ILE A 378 14.21 -5.66 -1.52
C ILE A 378 12.98 -5.17 -0.76
N LEU A 379 12.95 -5.49 0.53
CA LEU A 379 12.03 -4.84 1.46
C LEU A 379 12.53 -3.43 1.79
N ALA A 380 11.87 -2.41 1.26
CA ALA A 380 12.21 -1.01 1.48
C ALA A 380 11.52 -0.46 2.72
N VAL A 381 12.32 -0.18 3.75
CA VAL A 381 11.84 0.34 5.04
C VAL A 381 12.72 1.53 5.41
N PRO A 382 12.26 2.77 5.18
CA PRO A 382 12.93 3.97 5.67
C PRO A 382 13.09 3.91 7.17
N ILE A 383 14.31 4.18 7.65
CA ILE A 383 14.59 4.33 9.07
C ILE A 383 14.87 5.81 9.38
N TYR A 384 14.04 6.39 10.24
CA TYR A 384 14.20 7.75 10.73
C TYR A 384 14.80 7.76 12.13
N PRO A 385 15.62 8.76 12.49
CA PRO A 385 16.04 8.93 13.87
C PRO A 385 14.86 9.42 14.71
N LEU A 386 14.65 8.82 15.89
CA LEU A 386 13.59 9.25 16.82
C LEU A 386 13.82 10.67 17.36
N SER A 387 15.08 11.11 17.42
CA SER A 387 15.46 12.47 17.78
C SER A 387 16.73 12.92 17.08
N SER A 388 17.06 14.22 17.16
CA SER A 388 18.30 14.78 16.61
C SER A 388 19.55 14.47 17.45
N LYS A 389 19.45 13.61 18.47
CA LYS A 389 20.62 13.16 19.23
C LYS A 389 21.61 12.45 18.30
N PRO A 390 22.92 12.78 18.34
CA PRO A 390 23.91 12.13 17.49
C PRO A 390 23.91 10.59 17.59
N ASP A 391 23.66 10.04 18.78
CA ASP A 391 23.58 8.58 18.97
C ASP A 391 22.38 7.96 18.25
N ASP A 392 21.22 8.63 18.21
CA ASP A 392 20.05 8.19 17.44
C ASP A 392 20.33 8.23 15.93
N VAL A 393 21.05 9.25 15.46
CA VAL A 393 21.48 9.37 14.06
C VAL A 393 22.45 8.23 13.69
N ILE A 394 23.41 7.90 14.55
CA ILE A 394 24.33 6.78 14.31
C ILE A 394 23.60 5.43 14.36
N ALA A 395 22.69 5.22 15.31
CA ALA A 395 21.87 4.02 15.39
C ALA A 395 21.01 3.83 14.12
N THR A 396 20.41 4.92 13.64
CA THR A 396 19.66 4.95 12.39
C THR A 396 20.54 4.59 11.19
N MET A 397 21.73 5.20 11.07
CA MET A 397 22.68 4.87 10.00
C MET A 397 23.08 3.39 10.02
N GLN A 398 23.31 2.81 11.19
CA GLN A 398 23.63 1.39 11.33
C GLN A 398 22.45 0.51 10.89
N LYS A 399 21.24 0.84 11.34
CA LYS A 399 20.03 0.09 10.97
C LYS A 399 19.73 0.18 9.47
N GLN A 400 19.86 1.37 8.88
CA GLN A 400 19.72 1.57 7.44
C GLN A 400 20.73 0.70 6.67
N ARG A 401 21.99 0.62 7.11
CA ARG A 401 23.02 -0.23 6.51
C ARG A 401 22.66 -1.72 6.54
N GLU A 402 22.01 -2.20 7.61
CA GLU A 402 21.51 -3.58 7.65
C GLU A 402 20.45 -3.83 6.56
N ILE A 403 19.58 -2.85 6.30
CA ILE A 403 18.51 -2.96 5.30
C ILE A 403 19.06 -2.85 3.88
N VAL A 404 19.95 -1.90 3.61
CA VAL A 404 20.50 -1.69 2.26
C VAL A 404 21.64 -2.65 1.91
N PHE A 405 22.16 -3.44 2.85
CA PHE A 405 23.22 -4.41 2.62
C PHE A 405 22.95 -5.34 1.42
N PHE A 406 21.72 -5.84 1.33
CA PHE A 406 21.32 -6.77 0.26
C PHE A 406 21.35 -6.08 -1.11
N ALA A 407 20.83 -4.85 -1.19
CA ALA A 407 20.91 -4.03 -2.39
C ALA A 407 22.35 -3.66 -2.74
N ASP A 408 23.21 -3.39 -1.76
CA ASP A 408 24.64 -3.10 -1.99
C ASP A 408 25.30 -4.28 -2.72
N VAL A 409 25.06 -5.53 -2.30
CA VAL A 409 25.63 -6.70 -2.98
C VAL A 409 25.03 -6.88 -4.38
N HIS A 410 23.70 -6.81 -4.53
CA HIS A 410 23.07 -6.95 -5.85
C HIS A 410 23.49 -5.91 -6.88
N ALA A 411 23.66 -4.65 -6.45
CA ALA A 411 23.91 -3.52 -7.33
C ALA A 411 25.40 -3.23 -7.54
N ARG A 412 26.28 -3.59 -6.59
CA ARG A 412 27.72 -3.31 -6.67
C ARG A 412 28.58 -4.56 -6.84
N GLY A 413 28.01 -5.75 -6.60
CA GLY A 413 28.68 -7.02 -6.78
C GLY A 413 29.77 -7.31 -5.75
N GLU A 414 29.74 -6.61 -4.61
CA GLU A 414 30.68 -6.82 -3.52
C GLU A 414 30.04 -6.59 -2.15
N TYR A 415 30.58 -7.26 -1.14
CA TYR A 415 30.18 -7.02 0.24
C TYR A 415 30.67 -5.65 0.70
N PRO A 416 29.79 -4.77 1.19
CA PRO A 416 30.20 -3.43 1.59
C PRO A 416 31.06 -3.44 2.85
N ALA A 417 32.04 -2.54 2.91
CA ALA A 417 33.08 -2.52 3.95
C ALA A 417 32.56 -2.47 5.40
N TYR A 418 31.38 -1.88 5.63
CA TYR A 418 30.78 -1.82 6.96
C TYR A 418 30.35 -3.20 7.48
N MET A 419 30.05 -4.16 6.59
CA MET A 419 29.67 -5.52 6.98
C MET A 419 30.82 -6.29 7.60
N ARG A 420 32.08 -5.96 7.27
CA ARG A 420 33.25 -6.56 7.94
C ARG A 420 33.21 -6.35 9.45
N ARG A 421 32.82 -5.14 9.90
CA ARG A 421 32.69 -4.83 11.33
C ARG A 421 31.48 -5.55 11.91
N PHE A 422 30.33 -5.47 11.25
CA PHE A 422 29.10 -6.13 11.68
C PHE A 422 29.31 -7.64 11.86
N PHE A 423 29.91 -8.31 10.88
CA PHE A 423 30.21 -9.75 10.93
C PHE A 423 31.16 -10.10 12.06
N LYS A 424 32.24 -9.32 12.24
CA LYS A 424 33.16 -9.52 13.38
C LYS A 424 32.46 -9.39 14.74
N GLU A 425 31.61 -8.38 14.91
CA GLU A 425 30.88 -8.13 16.17
C GLU A 425 29.81 -9.20 16.45
N HIS A 426 29.37 -9.91 15.41
CA HIS A 426 28.34 -10.95 15.50
C HIS A 426 28.89 -12.37 15.35
N ASN A 427 30.22 -12.56 15.28
CA ASN A 427 30.88 -13.84 15.05
C ASN A 427 30.37 -14.55 13.77
N ILE A 428 30.22 -13.79 12.69
CA ILE A 428 29.84 -14.29 11.37
C ILE A 428 31.10 -14.36 10.49
N GLU A 429 31.32 -15.51 9.87
CA GLU A 429 32.34 -15.78 8.87
C GLU A 429 31.66 -16.46 7.67
N ILE A 430 31.48 -15.71 6.58
CA ILE A 430 30.89 -16.25 5.35
C ILE A 430 31.90 -17.18 4.69
N LYS A 431 31.51 -18.43 4.50
CA LYS A 431 32.25 -19.39 3.68
C LYS A 431 31.92 -19.09 2.21
N MET A 432 32.88 -18.49 1.52
CA MET A 432 32.84 -18.24 0.08
C MET A 432 33.69 -19.29 -0.63
N GLU A 433 33.18 -19.87 -1.70
CA GLU A 433 33.99 -20.62 -2.66
C GLU A 433 34.81 -19.65 -3.53
N PRO A 434 35.93 -20.10 -4.14
CA PRO A 434 36.83 -19.24 -4.91
C PRO A 434 36.13 -18.41 -6.00
N GLU A 435 35.12 -18.97 -6.65
CA GLU A 435 34.36 -18.34 -7.73
C GLU A 435 33.29 -17.35 -7.26
N ASP A 436 32.84 -17.41 -6.00
CA ASP A 436 31.70 -16.62 -5.53
C ASP A 436 31.93 -15.12 -5.70
N ARG A 437 33.17 -14.68 -5.46
CA ARG A 437 33.53 -13.27 -5.58
C ARG A 437 33.45 -12.76 -7.02
N GLU A 438 33.82 -13.59 -7.99
CA GLU A 438 33.70 -13.25 -9.42
C GLU A 438 32.23 -13.29 -9.84
N ILE A 439 31.50 -14.33 -9.43
CA ILE A 439 30.07 -14.50 -9.72
C ILE A 439 29.27 -13.28 -9.25
N LEU A 440 29.51 -12.79 -8.03
CA LEU A 440 28.80 -11.64 -7.48
C LEU A 440 28.94 -10.37 -8.32
N THR A 441 29.97 -10.24 -9.15
CA THR A 441 30.15 -9.07 -10.05
C THR A 441 29.10 -8.99 -11.15
N HIS A 442 28.31 -10.04 -11.37
CA HIS A 442 27.15 -10.02 -12.26
C HIS A 442 25.95 -9.36 -11.55
N THR A 443 25.91 -8.03 -11.62
CA THR A 443 24.95 -7.19 -10.91
C THR A 443 23.64 -6.96 -11.66
N VAL A 444 22.59 -6.67 -10.92
CA VAL A 444 21.24 -6.46 -11.46
C VAL A 444 21.10 -5.22 -12.35
N ASP A 445 20.14 -5.27 -13.28
CA ASP A 445 19.82 -4.17 -14.20
C ASP A 445 19.01 -3.03 -13.54
N PHE A 446 18.25 -3.36 -12.49
CA PHE A 446 17.39 -2.44 -11.75
C PHE A 446 17.14 -2.96 -10.33
N ILE A 447 16.69 -2.08 -9.43
CA ILE A 447 16.33 -2.45 -8.06
C ILE A 447 14.81 -2.34 -7.92
N SER A 448 14.16 -3.43 -7.56
CA SER A 448 12.75 -3.40 -7.20
C SER A 448 12.53 -3.40 -5.69
N LEU A 449 11.41 -2.83 -5.25
CA LEU A 449 11.10 -2.72 -3.83
C LEU A 449 9.63 -3.02 -3.49
N SER A 450 9.43 -3.61 -2.31
CA SER A 450 8.17 -3.53 -1.57
C SER A 450 8.23 -2.36 -0.59
N TYR A 451 7.15 -1.59 -0.50
CA TYR A 451 7.02 -0.47 0.42
C TYR A 451 5.67 -0.48 1.09
N TYR A 452 5.65 -0.29 2.41
CA TYR A 452 4.40 -0.16 3.18
C TYR A 452 4.47 0.89 4.28
N MET A 453 5.61 1.01 4.97
CA MET A 453 5.78 1.89 6.12
C MET A 453 7.24 2.26 6.36
N SER A 454 7.45 3.32 7.14
CA SER A 454 8.73 3.68 7.75
C SER A 454 8.82 3.22 9.22
N LEU A 455 10.02 3.22 9.80
CA LEU A 455 10.25 3.01 11.23
C LEU A 455 11.14 4.10 11.83
N CYS A 456 11.08 4.27 13.15
CA CYS A 456 12.07 5.05 13.88
C CYS A 456 13.10 4.17 14.60
N GLU A 457 14.30 4.72 14.80
CA GLU A 457 15.39 4.10 15.54
C GLU A 457 15.98 5.09 16.58
N THR A 458 16.50 4.55 17.69
CA THR A 458 17.12 5.33 18.78
C THR A 458 18.33 4.57 19.34
N ALA A 459 19.23 5.23 20.05
CA ALA A 459 20.26 4.57 20.86
C ALA A 459 19.77 4.22 22.27
N ASP A 460 18.62 4.76 22.72
CA ASP A 460 18.06 4.51 24.04
C ASP A 460 17.42 3.12 24.15
N SER A 461 18.11 2.20 24.85
CA SER A 461 17.68 0.80 25.01
C SER A 461 16.34 0.65 25.75
N ALA A 462 15.98 1.58 26.64
CA ALA A 462 14.71 1.53 27.36
C ALA A 462 13.53 1.82 26.41
N GLN A 463 13.71 2.73 25.46
CA GLN A 463 12.70 3.03 24.44
C GLN A 463 12.58 1.92 23.40
N LYS A 464 13.68 1.24 23.04
CA LYS A 464 13.63 0.06 22.17
C LYS A 464 12.75 -1.05 22.73
N SER A 465 12.83 -1.31 24.05
CA SER A 465 12.05 -2.39 24.70
C SER A 465 10.53 -2.15 24.74
N ASN A 466 10.07 -0.91 24.49
CA ASN A 466 8.64 -0.57 24.45
C ASN A 466 8.03 -0.67 23.03
N SER A 467 8.81 -1.03 22.02
CA SER A 467 8.30 -1.27 20.66
C SER A 467 7.59 -2.62 20.55
N LYS A 468 6.27 -2.64 20.76
CA LYS A 468 5.43 -3.80 20.41
C LYS A 468 4.63 -3.46 19.15
N GLY A 469 4.80 -4.21 18.06
CA GLY A 469 3.78 -4.21 17.00
C GLY A 469 4.18 -4.48 15.55
N ASN A 470 5.47 -4.49 15.15
CA ASN A 470 5.84 -4.74 13.74
C ASN A 470 6.78 -5.95 13.59
N ILE A 471 6.60 -6.71 12.50
CA ILE A 471 7.40 -7.90 12.10
C ILE A 471 8.89 -7.54 11.99
N LEU A 472 9.18 -6.29 11.61
CA LEU A 472 10.55 -5.79 11.42
C LEU A 472 11.22 -5.27 12.70
N GLY A 473 10.49 -5.22 13.82
CA GLY A 473 10.90 -4.43 15.00
C GLY A 473 10.86 -2.92 14.71
N GLY A 474 11.45 -2.11 15.60
CA GLY A 474 11.56 -0.65 15.43
C GLY A 474 10.49 0.15 16.16
N ILE A 475 10.74 1.43 16.37
CA ILE A 475 9.88 2.32 17.18
C ILE A 475 8.86 3.00 16.27
N ALA A 476 7.60 3.06 16.73
CA ALA A 476 6.56 3.78 16.02
C ALA A 476 6.87 5.28 15.96
N ASN A 477 6.74 5.87 14.78
CA ASN A 477 6.90 7.30 14.57
C ASN A 477 5.71 8.06 15.21
N PRO A 478 5.94 9.01 16.14
CA PRO A 478 4.86 9.73 16.83
C PRO A 478 4.04 10.67 15.93
N PHE A 479 4.46 10.88 14.67
CA PHE A 479 3.80 11.78 13.72
C PHE A 479 2.97 11.05 12.65
N LEU A 480 2.96 9.71 12.66
CA LEU A 480 2.26 8.91 11.66
C LEU A 480 1.06 8.18 12.25
N GLU A 481 -0.05 8.22 11.53
CA GLU A 481 -1.21 7.39 11.81
C GLU A 481 -0.93 5.93 11.46
N ALA A 482 -1.59 5.01 12.17
CA ALA A 482 -1.53 3.58 11.91
C ALA A 482 -2.91 3.05 11.50
N ASN A 483 -2.93 2.05 10.61
CA ASN A 483 -4.16 1.35 10.26
C ASN A 483 -4.61 0.37 11.36
N GLU A 484 -5.72 -0.33 11.15
CA GLU A 484 -6.27 -1.31 12.13
C GLU A 484 -5.33 -2.50 12.43
N TRP A 485 -4.30 -2.74 11.62
CA TRP A 485 -3.23 -3.74 11.88
C TRP A 485 -1.97 -3.13 12.50
N GLY A 486 -2.00 -1.86 12.92
CA GLY A 486 -0.86 -1.16 13.52
C GLY A 486 0.23 -0.75 12.54
N TRP A 487 -0.03 -0.83 11.22
CA TRP A 487 0.95 -0.42 10.20
C TRP A 487 0.85 1.08 9.99
N GLN A 488 1.98 1.78 10.15
CA GLN A 488 2.04 3.23 9.97
C GLN A 488 1.92 3.61 8.48
N ILE A 489 1.13 4.64 8.19
CA ILE A 489 0.93 5.13 6.82
C ILE A 489 1.89 6.29 6.59
N ASP A 490 2.91 6.05 5.77
CA ASP A 490 3.90 7.07 5.40
C ASP A 490 4.09 7.15 3.88
N PRO A 491 3.32 7.97 3.15
CA PRO A 491 3.57 8.15 1.72
C PRO A 491 4.92 8.85 1.45
N GLN A 492 5.38 9.75 2.32
CA GLN A 492 6.62 10.51 2.10
C GLN A 492 7.86 9.62 2.23
N GLY A 493 7.80 8.59 3.07
CA GLY A 493 8.86 7.60 3.18
C GLY A 493 9.11 6.83 1.88
N LEU A 494 8.11 6.69 1.00
CA LEU A 494 8.32 6.12 -0.33
C LEU A 494 9.22 7.02 -1.17
N ARG A 495 8.93 8.34 -1.23
CA ARG A 495 9.79 9.32 -1.92
C ARG A 495 11.19 9.34 -1.32
N TYR A 496 11.30 9.31 0.00
CA TYR A 496 12.59 9.26 0.70
C TYR A 496 13.42 8.05 0.26
N MET A 497 12.83 6.85 0.29
CA MET A 497 13.56 5.64 -0.07
C MET A 497 13.93 5.60 -1.56
N LEU A 498 13.04 6.06 -2.44
CA LEU A 498 13.33 6.16 -3.87
C LEU A 498 14.55 7.06 -4.13
N ASN A 499 14.61 8.23 -3.49
CA ASN A 499 15.77 9.11 -3.57
C ASN A 499 17.03 8.46 -2.99
N GLU A 500 16.97 7.88 -1.79
CA GLU A 500 18.12 7.23 -1.14
C GLU A 500 18.70 6.09 -2.00
N LEU A 501 17.85 5.22 -2.54
CA LEU A 501 18.28 4.12 -3.42
C LEU A 501 18.88 4.65 -4.72
N TYR A 502 18.23 5.65 -5.35
CA TYR A 502 18.71 6.18 -6.61
C TYR A 502 20.02 6.96 -6.47
N ASP A 503 20.18 7.73 -5.39
CA ASP A 503 21.44 8.42 -5.09
C ASP A 503 22.58 7.46 -4.81
N ARG A 504 22.27 6.35 -4.15
CA ARG A 504 23.26 5.35 -3.77
C ARG A 504 23.74 4.48 -4.94
N TYR A 505 22.85 4.13 -5.86
CA TYR A 505 23.11 3.12 -6.90
C TYR A 505 23.06 3.65 -8.32
N LYS A 506 22.31 4.73 -8.58
CA LYS A 506 22.06 5.27 -9.94
C LYS A 506 21.55 4.21 -10.92
N LEU A 507 20.78 3.26 -10.41
CA LEU A 507 20.05 2.24 -11.17
C LEU A 507 18.56 2.59 -11.22
N PRO A 508 17.84 2.21 -12.29
CA PRO A 508 16.39 2.34 -12.34
C PRO A 508 15.72 1.62 -11.17
N LEU A 509 14.62 2.18 -10.67
CA LEU A 509 13.85 1.63 -9.56
C LEU A 509 12.48 1.12 -10.03
N PHE A 510 12.00 0.03 -9.43
CA PHE A 510 10.66 -0.51 -9.73
C PHE A 510 9.89 -0.78 -8.44
N ILE A 511 8.79 -0.06 -8.22
CA ILE A 511 7.89 -0.33 -7.09
C ILE A 511 7.04 -1.54 -7.46
N VAL A 512 7.43 -2.72 -6.94
CA VAL A 512 6.79 -3.99 -7.32
C VAL A 512 5.78 -4.48 -6.30
N GLU A 513 5.64 -3.77 -5.19
CA GLU A 513 4.68 -4.07 -4.14
C GLU A 513 4.42 -2.83 -3.26
N ASN A 514 3.20 -2.28 -3.33
CA ASN A 514 2.69 -1.29 -2.39
C ASN A 514 1.16 -1.38 -2.37
N GLY A 515 0.54 -1.21 -1.19
CA GLY A 515 -0.91 -1.27 -1.05
C GLY A 515 -1.35 -1.22 0.40
N VAL A 516 -2.67 -1.20 0.60
CA VAL A 516 -3.26 -1.22 1.94
C VAL A 516 -4.24 -2.38 2.08
N GLY A 517 -3.98 -3.20 3.11
CA GLY A 517 -4.89 -4.26 3.52
C GLY A 517 -6.00 -3.68 4.38
N ALA A 518 -7.25 -4.04 4.09
CA ALA A 518 -8.44 -3.61 4.84
C ALA A 518 -9.49 -4.73 4.92
N ARG A 519 -10.42 -4.62 5.87
CA ARG A 519 -11.59 -5.49 5.94
C ARG A 519 -12.67 -4.97 4.99
N ASP A 520 -12.59 -5.40 3.74
CA ASP A 520 -13.56 -4.98 2.74
C ASP A 520 -14.92 -5.67 2.94
N VAL A 521 -15.99 -4.89 2.82
CA VAL A 521 -17.38 -5.35 2.89
C VAL A 521 -17.99 -5.28 1.51
N LEU A 522 -18.52 -6.41 1.03
CA LEU A 522 -19.26 -6.47 -0.22
C LEU A 522 -20.67 -5.91 0.00
N VAL A 523 -21.03 -4.90 -0.79
CA VAL A 523 -22.34 -4.21 -0.73
C VAL A 523 -22.94 -4.16 -2.13
N GLU A 524 -24.24 -3.88 -2.24
CA GLU A 524 -24.88 -3.55 -3.52
C GLU A 524 -24.88 -2.04 -3.73
N ASP A 525 -24.53 -1.60 -4.94
CA ASP A 525 -24.63 -0.20 -5.34
C ASP A 525 -26.09 0.19 -5.68
N GLU A 526 -26.30 1.45 -6.08
CA GLU A 526 -27.62 1.99 -6.44
C GLU A 526 -28.30 1.25 -7.61
N ASN A 527 -27.54 0.49 -8.40
CA ASN A 527 -28.01 -0.31 -9.53
C ASN A 527 -28.13 -1.80 -9.20
N GLY A 528 -27.92 -2.20 -7.93
CA GLY A 528 -27.93 -3.59 -7.50
C GLY A 528 -26.67 -4.38 -7.86
N GLN A 529 -25.57 -3.72 -8.26
CA GLN A 529 -24.30 -4.39 -8.56
C GLN A 529 -23.46 -4.54 -7.29
N LYS A 530 -22.94 -5.75 -7.06
CA LYS A 530 -22.05 -6.01 -5.95
C LYS A 530 -20.71 -5.31 -6.13
N THR A 531 -20.28 -4.54 -5.12
CA THR A 531 -19.03 -3.78 -5.10
C THR A 531 -18.50 -3.61 -3.67
N VAL A 532 -17.35 -2.96 -3.53
CA VAL A 532 -16.79 -2.51 -2.24
C VAL A 532 -16.53 -1.01 -2.34
N LEU A 533 -17.00 -0.26 -1.33
CA LEU A 533 -16.73 1.18 -1.20
C LEU A 533 -15.43 1.39 -0.40
N ASP A 534 -14.30 1.40 -1.11
CA ASP A 534 -12.95 1.41 -0.53
C ASP A 534 -12.19 2.73 -0.75
N ASP A 535 -12.80 3.84 -0.34
CA ASP A 535 -12.21 5.18 -0.43
C ASP A 535 -10.86 5.28 0.32
N TYR A 536 -10.70 4.59 1.45
CA TYR A 536 -9.42 4.52 2.18
C TYR A 536 -8.28 3.94 1.33
N ARG A 537 -8.58 3.00 0.41
CA ARG A 537 -7.59 2.40 -0.48
C ARG A 537 -7.20 3.36 -1.59
N ILE A 538 -8.19 4.07 -2.13
CA ILE A 538 -7.98 5.15 -3.09
C ILE A 538 -7.10 6.24 -2.47
N ASP A 539 -7.41 6.68 -1.26
CA ASP A 539 -6.63 7.70 -0.56
C ASP A 539 -5.19 7.23 -0.33
N TYR A 540 -4.98 6.05 0.25
CA TYR A 540 -3.64 5.49 0.46
C TYR A 540 -2.81 5.45 -0.83
N LEU A 541 -3.35 4.86 -1.90
CA LEU A 541 -2.63 4.69 -3.17
C LEU A 541 -2.38 6.03 -3.86
N ARG A 542 -3.37 6.94 -3.86
CA ARG A 542 -3.20 8.29 -4.42
C ARG A 542 -2.04 9.00 -3.72
N ASP A 543 -1.99 8.93 -2.41
CA ASP A 543 -1.00 9.66 -1.61
C ASP A 543 0.42 9.15 -1.87
N HIS A 544 0.59 7.83 -2.00
CA HIS A 544 1.87 7.23 -2.37
C HIS A 544 2.26 7.56 -3.82
N LEU A 545 1.32 7.46 -4.77
CA LEU A 545 1.59 7.77 -6.18
C LEU A 545 1.92 9.25 -6.41
N LEU A 546 1.35 10.17 -5.63
CA LEU A 546 1.78 11.57 -5.64
C LEU A 546 3.25 11.70 -5.21
N GLN A 547 3.70 10.94 -4.21
CA GLN A 547 5.10 10.92 -3.78
C GLN A 547 6.03 10.23 -4.79
N VAL A 548 5.53 9.28 -5.59
CA VAL A 548 6.26 8.75 -6.76
C VAL A 548 6.41 9.84 -7.83
N GLY A 549 5.36 10.62 -8.10
CA GLY A 549 5.42 11.77 -9.01
C GLY A 549 6.46 12.81 -8.57
N GLU A 550 6.53 13.08 -7.27
CA GLU A 550 7.56 13.95 -6.69
C GLU A 550 8.98 13.36 -6.83
N ALA A 551 9.18 12.06 -6.62
CA ALA A 551 10.48 11.42 -6.82
C ALA A 551 10.94 11.44 -8.29
N LEU A 552 10.00 11.28 -9.23
CA LEU A 552 10.28 11.46 -10.67
C LEU A 552 10.74 12.90 -10.98
N GLU A 553 10.22 13.89 -10.25
CA GLU A 553 10.67 15.28 -10.37
C GLU A 553 12.00 15.56 -9.70
N ASP A 554 12.31 14.87 -8.61
CA ASP A 554 13.64 14.86 -8.01
C ASP A 554 14.71 14.27 -8.96
N GLY A 555 14.28 13.61 -10.04
CA GLY A 555 15.15 13.01 -11.06
C GLY A 555 15.40 11.53 -10.86
N VAL A 556 14.63 10.86 -9.98
CA VAL A 556 14.69 9.41 -9.82
C VAL A 556 14.09 8.71 -11.03
N GLU A 557 14.81 7.73 -11.58
CA GLU A 557 14.27 6.88 -12.64
C GLU A 557 13.40 5.78 -12.04
N VAL A 558 12.07 5.93 -12.13
CA VAL A 558 11.10 4.92 -11.69
C VAL A 558 10.45 4.27 -12.90
N MET A 559 10.67 2.98 -13.07
CA MET A 559 10.21 2.18 -14.22
C MET A 559 8.69 1.94 -14.22
N GLY A 560 8.11 1.82 -13.04
CA GLY A 560 6.71 1.43 -12.90
C GLY A 560 6.25 1.26 -11.46
N TYR A 561 4.97 0.94 -11.34
CA TYR A 561 4.30 0.69 -10.06
C TYR A 561 3.32 -0.47 -10.24
N THR A 562 3.52 -1.56 -9.47
CA THR A 562 2.57 -2.66 -9.38
C THR A 562 1.95 -2.75 -8.00
N ALA A 563 0.66 -2.38 -7.90
CA ALA A 563 -0.09 -2.46 -6.64
C ALA A 563 -0.19 -3.91 -6.14
N TRP A 564 0.04 -4.11 -4.84
CA TRP A 564 0.05 -5.43 -4.24
C TRP A 564 -1.33 -6.06 -4.17
N GLY A 565 -1.39 -7.37 -4.45
CA GLY A 565 -2.60 -8.16 -4.35
C GLY A 565 -3.72 -7.56 -5.17
N CYS A 566 -3.44 -7.16 -6.42
CA CYS A 566 -4.36 -6.39 -7.26
C CYS A 566 -5.72 -7.07 -7.48
N ILE A 567 -5.77 -8.39 -7.31
CA ILE A 567 -6.96 -9.19 -7.01
C ILE A 567 -6.78 -9.73 -5.59
N ASP A 568 -7.83 -9.72 -4.77
CA ASP A 568 -7.76 -10.27 -3.42
C ASP A 568 -7.13 -11.67 -3.43
N LEU A 569 -6.18 -11.91 -2.52
CA LEU A 569 -5.39 -13.12 -2.46
C LEU A 569 -5.15 -13.53 -1.01
N VAL A 570 -4.73 -14.78 -0.79
CA VAL A 570 -4.46 -15.30 0.55
C VAL A 570 -3.22 -14.62 1.13
N SER A 571 -3.30 -14.02 2.32
CA SER A 571 -2.16 -13.30 2.92
C SER A 571 -0.96 -14.21 3.20
N ALA A 572 0.26 -13.73 2.97
CA ALA A 572 1.47 -14.48 3.32
C ALA A 572 1.62 -14.62 4.85
N SER A 573 1.25 -13.59 5.61
CA SER A 573 1.45 -13.53 7.06
C SER A 573 0.58 -14.49 7.84
N THR A 574 -0.73 -14.50 7.55
CA THR A 574 -1.72 -15.22 8.34
C THR A 574 -2.45 -16.30 7.55
N ALA A 575 -2.21 -16.42 6.24
CA ALA A 575 -2.96 -17.27 5.32
C ALA A 575 -4.49 -17.02 5.36
N GLU A 576 -4.87 -15.74 5.41
CA GLU A 576 -6.26 -15.28 5.52
C GLU A 576 -6.66 -14.42 4.31
N LEU A 577 -7.96 -14.34 4.05
CA LEU A 577 -8.60 -13.47 3.04
C LEU A 577 -9.40 -12.31 3.66
N ARG A 578 -9.57 -12.25 4.99
CA ARG A 578 -10.24 -11.11 5.63
C ARG A 578 -9.49 -9.78 5.49
N LYS A 579 -8.15 -9.82 5.35
CA LYS A 579 -7.31 -8.64 5.07
C LYS A 579 -7.08 -8.54 3.57
N ARG A 580 -7.84 -7.68 2.90
CA ARG A 580 -7.96 -7.59 1.44
C ARG A 580 -7.18 -6.42 0.88
N TYR A 581 -6.48 -6.63 -0.23
CA TYR A 581 -5.64 -5.61 -0.87
C TYR A 581 -6.16 -5.16 -2.24
N GLY A 582 -6.94 -6.00 -2.92
CA GLY A 582 -7.14 -5.85 -4.35
C GLY A 582 -8.05 -4.74 -4.77
N PHE A 583 -8.02 -4.46 -6.07
CA PHE A 583 -9.04 -3.70 -6.78
C PHE A 583 -10.24 -4.57 -7.16
N ILE A 584 -10.03 -5.88 -7.14
CA ILE A 584 -11.02 -6.90 -7.48
C ILE A 584 -11.24 -7.76 -6.23
N TYR A 585 -12.46 -7.71 -5.71
CA TYR A 585 -12.89 -8.54 -4.59
C TYR A 585 -13.09 -9.96 -5.05
N VAL A 586 -12.58 -10.94 -4.30
CA VAL A 586 -12.89 -12.36 -4.51
C VAL A 586 -13.80 -12.83 -3.39
N ASP A 587 -14.97 -13.35 -3.76
CA ASP A 587 -15.94 -13.94 -2.82
C ASP A 587 -15.45 -15.29 -2.30
N ARG A 588 -14.51 -15.22 -1.35
CA ARG A 588 -13.99 -16.33 -0.57
C ARG A 588 -13.60 -15.84 0.83
N HIS A 589 -13.88 -16.63 1.86
CA HIS A 589 -13.68 -16.28 3.27
C HIS A 589 -12.70 -17.23 3.97
N ASP A 590 -12.25 -16.87 5.17
CA ASP A 590 -11.21 -17.61 5.92
C ASP A 590 -11.61 -19.05 6.29
N ASP A 591 -12.91 -19.37 6.28
CA ASP A 591 -13.44 -20.73 6.48
C ASP A 591 -13.52 -21.55 5.18
N GLY A 592 -13.05 -21.00 4.06
CA GLY A 592 -13.08 -21.61 2.74
C GLY A 592 -14.40 -21.43 1.98
N SER A 593 -15.44 -20.85 2.60
CA SER A 593 -16.72 -20.56 1.94
C SER A 593 -16.61 -19.41 0.93
N GLY A 594 -17.63 -19.28 0.07
CA GLY A 594 -17.73 -18.26 -0.98
C GLY A 594 -17.80 -18.86 -2.39
N THR A 595 -18.23 -18.06 -3.35
CA THR A 595 -18.45 -18.50 -4.75
C THR A 595 -17.20 -18.46 -5.63
N LEU A 596 -16.10 -17.86 -5.14
CA LEU A 596 -14.91 -17.46 -5.90
C LEU A 596 -15.20 -16.41 -6.99
N GLU A 597 -16.37 -15.80 -7.02
CA GLU A 597 -16.68 -14.77 -8.01
C GLU A 597 -15.90 -13.47 -7.77
N ARG A 598 -15.60 -12.77 -8.87
CA ARG A 598 -14.83 -11.52 -8.87
C ARG A 598 -15.74 -10.31 -8.99
N TYR A 599 -15.57 -9.34 -8.10
CA TYR A 599 -16.36 -8.09 -8.10
C TYR A 599 -15.44 -6.87 -8.12
N LYS A 600 -15.74 -5.90 -8.99
CA LYS A 600 -14.95 -4.68 -9.12
C LYS A 600 -15.23 -3.76 -7.93
N LYS A 601 -14.18 -3.40 -7.18
CA LYS A 601 -14.28 -2.41 -6.09
C LYS A 601 -14.33 -0.99 -6.65
N LYS A 602 -14.65 0.01 -5.82
CA LYS A 602 -14.60 1.42 -6.24
C LYS A 602 -13.21 1.82 -6.73
N SER A 603 -12.17 1.34 -6.04
CA SER A 603 -10.77 1.54 -6.39
C SER A 603 -10.38 0.98 -7.77
N PHE A 604 -11.10 -0.03 -8.30
CA PHE A 604 -10.91 -0.53 -9.67
C PHE A 604 -11.03 0.59 -10.69
N TYR A 605 -12.14 1.33 -10.63
CA TYR A 605 -12.45 2.39 -11.58
C TYR A 605 -11.57 3.62 -11.36
N TRP A 606 -11.18 3.89 -10.10
CA TRP A 606 -10.22 4.95 -9.81
C TRP A 606 -8.85 4.66 -10.42
N TYR A 607 -8.30 3.47 -10.19
CA TYR A 607 -6.97 3.12 -10.69
C TYR A 607 -6.98 3.00 -12.22
N LYS A 608 -8.06 2.51 -12.81
CA LYS A 608 -8.27 2.57 -14.26
C LYS A 608 -8.09 4.00 -14.83
N ARG A 609 -8.72 5.01 -14.21
CA ARG A 609 -8.57 6.41 -14.62
C ARG A 609 -7.15 6.94 -14.43
N VAL A 610 -6.47 6.52 -13.36
CA VAL A 610 -5.05 6.86 -13.14
C VAL A 610 -4.20 6.34 -14.29
N ILE A 611 -4.39 5.09 -14.71
CA ILE A 611 -3.63 4.48 -15.80
C ILE A 611 -3.97 5.11 -17.15
N GLU A 612 -5.27 5.29 -17.47
CA GLU A 612 -5.72 5.91 -18.73
C GLU A 612 -5.21 7.35 -18.89
N SER A 613 -5.07 8.08 -17.78
CA SER A 613 -4.54 9.45 -17.76
C SER A 613 -3.03 9.52 -17.57
N ASN A 614 -2.34 8.38 -17.47
CA ASN A 614 -0.92 8.27 -17.12
C ASN A 614 -0.55 9.12 -15.89
N GLY A 615 -1.34 9.01 -14.82
CA GLY A 615 -1.14 9.70 -13.55
C GLY A 615 -1.73 11.12 -13.46
N LYS A 616 -2.19 11.73 -14.56
CA LYS A 616 -2.72 13.12 -14.53
C LYS A 616 -3.95 13.27 -13.64
N SER A 617 -4.80 12.25 -13.54
CA SER A 617 -5.99 12.29 -12.68
C SER A 617 -5.68 12.30 -11.18
N LEU A 618 -4.41 12.19 -10.76
CA LEU A 618 -4.01 12.26 -9.35
C LEU A 618 -4.05 13.70 -8.81
N SER A 619 -3.84 14.72 -9.67
CA SER A 619 -3.83 16.15 -9.31
C SER A 619 -5.16 16.85 -9.59
N GLU A 620 -5.98 16.30 -10.47
CA GLU A 620 -7.34 16.77 -10.72
C GLU A 620 -8.24 16.35 -9.55
N GLY A 621 -8.68 17.33 -8.75
CA GLY A 621 -9.62 17.05 -7.65
C GLY A 621 -10.89 16.40 -8.19
N MET A 622 -11.29 15.28 -7.59
CA MET A 622 -12.53 14.56 -7.93
C MET A 622 -13.77 15.40 -7.71
#